data_AF-A0AAX3EJ93-F1
#
_entry.id   AF-A0AAX3EJ93-F1
#
_cell.length_a   1.000
_cell.length_b   1.000
_cell.length_c   1.000
_cell.angle_alpha   90.00
_cell.angle_beta   90.00
_cell.angle_gamma   90.00
#
_symmetry.space_group_name_H-M   'P 1'
#
loop_
_entity.id
_entity.type
_entity.pdbx_description
1 polymer ?
#
loop_
_entity_poly.entity_id
_entity_poly.type
_entity_poly.pdbx_seq_one_letter_code
_entity_poly.pdbx_strand_id
1 'polypeptide(L)'
;MQGQFIKETDLAADLGISRTPVREALMLLVSEGLVELIPQRGAYVPAISGREISELMELRSVLESYASRLVITEKRVPAERMQTTLDLQAAVPDYDDPESARHFIRSGTLFHNSSLTPLEAS
;
A
#
# COMPACT_ATOMS: atom_id res chain seq x y z
N MET A 1 1.76 12.36 -4.47
CA MET A 1 1.34 13.35 -3.45
C MET A 1 -0.17 13.46 -3.51
N GLN A 2 -0.83 13.50 -2.36
CA GLN A 2 -2.28 13.73 -2.30
C GLN A 2 -2.62 15.11 -2.88
N GLY A 3 -3.80 15.24 -3.50
CA GLY A 3 -4.25 16.50 -4.10
C GLY A 3 -3.61 16.85 -5.44
N GLN A 4 -2.85 15.95 -6.05
CA GLN A 4 -2.18 16.20 -7.34
C GLN A 4 -2.91 15.56 -8.53
N PHE A 5 -2.68 16.16 -9.70
CA PHE A 5 -3.09 15.59 -10.98
C PHE A 5 -1.94 14.86 -11.65
N ILE A 6 -2.24 13.68 -12.18
CA ILE A 6 -1.36 12.86 -13.00
C ILE A 6 -1.88 12.92 -14.43
N LYS A 7 -1.04 13.43 -15.34
CA LYS A 7 -1.34 13.42 -16.78
C LYS A 7 -0.73 12.19 -17.42
N GLU A 8 -1.53 11.47 -18.21
CA GLU A 8 -1.07 10.29 -18.97
C GLU A 8 0.19 10.60 -19.80
N THR A 9 0.21 11.76 -20.47
CA THR A 9 1.30 12.13 -21.38
C THR A 9 2.60 12.39 -20.64
N ASP A 10 2.53 13.09 -19.51
CA ASP A 10 3.71 13.45 -18.70
C ASP A 10 4.29 12.17 -18.08
N LEU A 11 3.44 11.34 -17.48
CA LEU A 11 3.86 10.08 -16.88
C LEU A 11 4.40 9.08 -17.92
N ALA A 12 3.83 9.04 -19.12
CA ALA A 12 4.35 8.21 -20.21
C ALA A 12 5.75 8.65 -20.65
N ALA A 13 6.00 9.97 -20.71
CA ALA A 13 7.30 10.53 -21.05
C ALA A 13 8.34 10.22 -19.97
N ASP A 14 8.00 10.40 -18.69
CA ASP A 14 8.88 10.13 -17.55
C ASP A 14 9.28 8.64 -17.46
N LEU A 15 8.36 7.74 -17.80
CA LEU A 15 8.58 6.30 -17.78
C LEU A 15 9.19 5.76 -19.09
N GLY A 16 9.28 6.57 -20.14
CA GLY A 16 9.78 6.15 -21.45
C GLY A 16 8.90 5.10 -22.15
N ILE A 17 7.59 5.08 -21.87
CA ILE A 17 6.62 4.12 -22.44
C ILE A 17 5.51 4.83 -23.20
N SER A 18 4.65 4.08 -23.90
CA SER A 18 3.51 4.65 -24.62
C SER A 18 2.38 5.04 -23.66
N ARG A 19 1.45 5.88 -24.14
CA ARG A 19 0.32 6.37 -23.34
C ARG A 19 -0.72 5.30 -23.01
N THR A 20 -0.87 4.28 -23.85
CA THR A 20 -1.87 3.21 -23.67
C THR A 20 -1.70 2.45 -22.35
N PRO A 21 -0.53 1.87 -22.01
CA PRO A 21 -0.35 1.18 -20.73
C PRO A 21 -0.48 2.11 -19.52
N VAL A 22 -0.09 3.38 -19.64
CA VAL A 22 -0.29 4.38 -18.57
C VAL A 22 -1.77 4.62 -18.33
N ARG A 23 -2.56 4.78 -19.40
CA ARG A 23 -4.01 4.96 -19.32
C ARG A 23 -4.67 3.74 -18.70
N GLU A 24 -4.30 2.53 -19.12
CA GLU A 24 -4.84 1.29 -18.55
C GLU A 24 -4.54 1.19 -17.04
N ALA A 25 -3.32 1.47 -16.62
CA ALA A 25 -2.94 1.50 -15.21
C ALA A 25 -3.75 2.54 -14.41
N LEU A 26 -3.91 3.76 -14.94
CA LEU A 26 -4.74 4.79 -14.30
C LEU A 26 -6.22 4.35 -14.21
N MET A 27 -6.74 3.62 -15.20
CA MET A 27 -8.11 3.10 -15.14
C MET A 27 -8.29 1.98 -14.12
N LEU A 28 -7.29 1.14 -13.92
CA LEU A 28 -7.29 0.18 -12.81
C LEU A 28 -7.34 0.90 -11.46
N LEU A 29 -6.51 1.92 -11.26
CA LEU A 29 -6.52 2.72 -10.04
C LEU A 29 -7.86 3.45 -9.82
N VAL A 30 -8.53 3.91 -10.87
CA VAL A 30 -9.90 4.46 -10.76
C VAL A 30 -10.89 3.40 -10.30
N SER A 31 -10.80 2.18 -10.86
CA SER A 31 -11.69 1.08 -10.48
C SER A 31 -11.49 0.62 -9.03
N GLU A 32 -10.28 0.80 -8.48
CA GLU A 32 -9.95 0.56 -7.08
C GLU A 32 -10.28 1.75 -6.16
N GLY A 33 -10.76 2.87 -6.71
CA GLY A 33 -11.08 4.09 -5.95
C GLY A 33 -9.84 4.86 -5.47
N LEU A 34 -8.66 4.56 -6.00
CA LEU A 34 -7.38 5.17 -5.59
C LEU A 34 -7.13 6.52 -6.27
N VAL A 35 -7.75 6.77 -7.42
CA VAL A 35 -7.68 8.04 -8.16
C VAL A 35 -9.03 8.34 -8.82
N GLU A 36 -9.27 9.61 -9.18
CA GLU A 36 -10.49 10.06 -9.88
C GLU A 36 -10.14 10.62 -11.26
N LEU A 37 -10.85 10.22 -12.31
CA LEU A 37 -10.60 10.79 -13.64
C LEU A 37 -11.35 12.12 -13.81
N ILE A 38 -10.61 13.21 -13.98
CA ILE A 38 -11.18 14.54 -14.22
C ILE A 38 -11.02 14.92 -15.71
N PRO A 39 -12.12 15.19 -16.44
CA PRO A 39 -12.06 15.56 -17.85
C PRO A 39 -11.05 16.69 -18.11
N GLN A 40 -10.22 16.51 -19.15
CA GLN A 40 -9.19 17.46 -19.60
C GLN A 40 -8.06 17.77 -18.59
N ARG A 41 -8.10 17.24 -17.35
CA ARG A 41 -7.09 17.48 -16.32
C ARG A 41 -6.23 16.26 -16.00
N GLY A 42 -6.76 15.04 -16.19
CA GLY A 42 -6.06 13.79 -15.92
C GLY A 42 -6.63 13.07 -14.69
N ALA A 43 -5.84 12.15 -14.12
CA ALA A 43 -6.22 11.42 -12.91
C ALA A 43 -5.84 12.24 -11.65
N TYR A 44 -6.79 12.46 -10.76
CA TYR A 44 -6.62 13.18 -9.51
C TYR A 44 -6.38 12.18 -8.37
N VAL A 45 -5.35 12.42 -7.56
CA VAL A 45 -5.07 11.63 -6.36
C VAL A 45 -5.84 12.26 -5.19
N PRO A 46 -6.95 11.68 -4.71
CA PRO A 46 -7.73 12.26 -3.63
C PRO A 46 -6.88 12.37 -2.36
N ALA A 47 -7.17 13.41 -1.57
CA ALA A 47 -6.65 13.52 -0.23
C ALA A 47 -7.52 12.67 0.71
N ILE A 48 -6.88 11.90 1.58
CA ILE A 48 -7.59 11.13 2.60
C ILE A 48 -7.78 12.00 3.83
N SER A 49 -9.03 12.15 4.27
CA SER A 49 -9.36 12.90 5.47
C SER A 49 -8.92 12.15 6.73
N GLY A 50 -8.67 12.89 7.81
CA GLY A 50 -8.37 12.28 9.11
C GLY A 50 -9.48 11.32 9.60
N ARG A 51 -10.74 11.59 9.21
CA ARG A 51 -11.86 10.70 9.50
C ARG A 51 -11.76 9.37 8.75
N GLU A 52 -11.51 9.41 7.44
CA GLU A 52 -11.33 8.20 6.64
C GLU A 52 -10.13 7.37 7.12
N ILE A 53 -9.04 8.03 7.54
CA ILE A 53 -7.91 7.33 8.19
C ILE A 53 -8.37 6.60 9.44
N SER A 54 -9.12 7.26 10.34
CA SER A 54 -9.60 6.64 11.58
C SER A 54 -10.53 5.46 11.30
N GLU A 55 -11.51 5.62 10.40
CA GLU A 55 -12.45 4.56 10.02
C GLU A 55 -11.70 3.35 9.40
N LEU A 56 -10.69 3.61 8.58
CA LEU A 56 -9.83 2.57 8.00
C LEU A 56 -9.03 1.83 9.07
N MET A 57 -8.47 2.54 10.06
CA MET A 57 -7.69 1.93 11.15
C MET A 57 -8.58 1.10 12.08
N GLU A 58 -9.81 1.52 12.33
CA GLU A 58 -10.79 0.73 13.09
C GLU A 58 -11.10 -0.60 12.38
N LEU A 59 -11.44 -0.54 11.09
CA LEU A 59 -11.71 -1.73 10.29
C LEU A 59 -10.49 -2.67 10.25
N ARG A 60 -9.31 -2.10 10.02
CA ARG A 60 -8.05 -2.84 9.98
C ARG A 60 -7.76 -3.53 11.31
N SER A 61 -8.00 -2.87 12.44
CA SER A 61 -7.82 -3.45 13.78
C SER A 61 -8.67 -4.71 13.99
N VAL A 62 -9.91 -4.72 13.50
CA VAL A 62 -10.79 -5.90 13.56
C VAL A 62 -10.23 -7.05 12.71
N LEU A 63 -9.86 -6.77 11.46
CA LEU A 63 -9.34 -7.77 10.52
C LEU A 63 -8.00 -8.35 10.98
N GLU A 64 -7.08 -7.51 11.42
CA GLU A 64 -5.76 -7.93 11.90
C GLU A 64 -5.85 -8.75 13.19
N SER A 65 -6.75 -8.38 14.11
CA SER A 65 -7.01 -9.17 15.31
C SER A 65 -7.56 -10.56 14.99
N TYR A 66 -8.42 -10.66 13.98
CA TYR A 66 -8.94 -11.93 13.50
C TYR A 66 -7.83 -12.77 12.84
N ALA A 67 -7.07 -12.18 11.91
CA ALA A 67 -5.96 -12.86 11.24
C ALA A 67 -4.89 -13.36 12.24
N SER A 68 -4.53 -12.53 13.22
CA SER A 68 -3.59 -12.88 14.28
C SER A 68 -4.08 -14.08 15.10
N ARG A 69 -5.35 -14.08 15.49
CA ARG A 69 -5.96 -15.21 16.20
C ARG A 69 -5.94 -16.49 15.39
N LEU A 70 -6.21 -16.38 14.09
CA LEU A 70 -6.25 -17.51 13.17
C LEU A 70 -4.87 -18.17 13.04
N VAL A 71 -3.82 -17.37 12.79
CA VAL A 71 -2.45 -17.89 12.63
C VAL A 71 -1.90 -18.52 13.92
N ILE A 72 -2.29 -17.98 15.09
CA ILE A 72 -1.93 -18.54 16.40
C ILE A 72 -2.65 -19.86 16.64
N THR A 73 -3.97 -19.91 16.41
CA THR A 73 -4.80 -21.10 16.67
C THR A 73 -4.36 -22.27 15.79
N GLU A 74 -4.03 -21.99 14.53
CA GLU A 74 -3.52 -22.97 13.58
C GLU A 74 -2.02 -23.26 13.73
N LYS A 75 -1.34 -22.65 14.71
CA LYS A 75 0.10 -22.83 15.01
C LYS A 75 1.01 -22.60 13.81
N ARG A 76 0.66 -21.62 12.98
CA ARG A 76 1.33 -21.29 11.70
C ARG A 76 1.87 -19.86 11.70
N VAL A 77 2.27 -19.38 12.87
CA VAL A 77 2.87 -18.06 13.03
C VAL A 77 4.19 -18.03 12.25
N PRO A 78 4.35 -17.15 11.24
CA PRO A 78 5.56 -17.04 10.44
C PRO A 78 6.63 -16.21 11.17
N ALA A 79 7.00 -16.63 12.38
CA ALA A 79 7.77 -15.83 13.33
C ALA A 79 9.12 -15.34 12.77
N GLU A 80 9.83 -16.18 12.01
CA GLU A 80 11.11 -15.80 11.40
C GLU A 80 10.95 -14.67 10.35
N ARG A 81 9.94 -14.77 9.48
CA ARG A 81 9.64 -13.73 8.47
C ARG A 81 9.18 -12.43 9.13
N MET A 82 8.36 -12.55 10.18
CA MET A 82 7.92 -11.42 10.99
C MET A 82 9.11 -10.74 11.68
N GLN A 83 10.02 -11.50 12.29
CA GLN A 83 11.21 -10.94 12.93
C GLN A 83 12.09 -10.22 11.91
N THR A 84 12.34 -10.82 10.76
CA THR A 84 13.12 -10.21 9.68
C THR A 84 12.54 -8.86 9.26
N THR A 85 11.23 -8.76 9.11
CA THR A 85 10.56 -7.50 8.73
C THR A 85 10.52 -6.47 9.85
N LEU A 86 10.55 -6.88 11.11
CA LEU A 86 10.72 -5.98 12.26
C LEU A 86 12.16 -5.46 12.36
N ASP A 87 13.15 -6.29 12.10
CA ASP A 87 14.56 -5.88 12.10
C ASP A 87 14.83 -4.84 11.00
N LEU A 88 14.20 -5.00 9.83
CA LEU A 88 14.24 -4.01 8.74
C LEU A 88 13.58 -2.68 9.15
N GLN A 89 12.47 -2.71 9.89
CA GLN A 89 11.83 -1.50 10.40
C GLN A 89 12.69 -0.80 11.45
N ALA A 90 13.28 -1.57 12.37
CA ALA A 90 14.14 -1.03 13.43
C ALA A 90 15.45 -0.42 12.90
N ALA A 91 15.91 -0.86 11.73
CA ALA A 91 17.09 -0.33 11.07
C ALA A 91 16.85 1.02 10.36
N VAL A 92 15.61 1.52 10.29
CA VAL A 92 15.28 2.82 9.69
C VAL A 92 15.75 3.95 10.63
N PRO A 93 16.75 4.76 10.25
CA PRO A 93 17.43 5.67 11.17
C PRO A 93 16.71 7.00 11.39
N ASP A 94 15.93 7.45 10.40
CA ASP A 94 15.25 8.75 10.41
C ASP A 94 13.90 8.64 9.68
N TYR A 95 12.82 9.05 10.34
CA TYR A 95 11.48 9.03 9.74
C TYR A 95 11.14 10.30 8.97
N ASP A 96 11.93 11.36 9.13
CA ASP A 96 11.75 12.62 8.40
C ASP A 96 12.34 12.56 6.99
N ASP A 97 13.22 11.59 6.71
CA ASP A 97 13.69 11.29 5.36
C ASP A 97 12.63 10.53 4.53
N PRO A 98 12.20 11.04 3.36
CA PRO A 98 11.17 10.40 2.55
C PRO A 98 11.53 8.98 2.06
N GLU A 99 12.81 8.67 1.86
CA GLU A 99 13.23 7.32 1.44
C GLU A 99 13.10 6.32 2.59
N SER A 100 13.56 6.71 3.77
CA SER A 100 13.41 5.98 5.03
C SER A 100 11.95 5.76 5.39
N ALA A 101 11.09 6.78 5.25
CA ALA A 101 9.64 6.64 5.43
C ALA A 101 9.03 5.62 4.45
N ARG A 102 9.44 5.63 3.17
CA ARG A 102 9.01 4.62 2.19
C ARG A 102 9.47 3.21 2.57
N HIS A 103 10.69 3.08 3.08
CA HIS A 103 11.22 1.79 3.54
C HIS A 103 10.41 1.23 4.72
N PHE A 104 10.08 2.08 5.70
CA PHE A 104 9.24 1.71 6.83
C PHE A 104 7.85 1.26 6.39
N ILE A 105 7.18 2.03 5.52
CA ILE A 105 5.85 1.67 4.99
C ILE A 105 5.91 0.31 4.28
N ARG A 106 6.92 0.11 3.42
CA ARG A 106 7.07 -1.13 2.64
C ARG A 106 7.32 -2.35 3.54
N SER A 107 8.20 -2.22 4.53
CA SER A 107 8.50 -3.30 5.47
C SER A 107 7.30 -3.63 6.37
N GLY A 108 6.50 -2.62 6.77
CA GLY A 108 5.21 -2.82 7.43
C GLY A 108 4.23 -3.63 6.57
N THR A 109 4.07 -3.31 5.29
CA THR A 109 3.22 -4.11 4.37
C THR A 109 3.67 -5.58 4.31
N LEU A 110 4.98 -5.83 4.25
CA LEU A 110 5.53 -7.20 4.23
C LEU A 110 5.28 -7.96 5.54
N PHE A 111 5.35 -7.28 6.68
CA PHE A 111 5.01 -7.87 7.98
C PHE A 111 3.55 -8.34 7.99
N HIS A 112 2.60 -7.49 7.59
CA HIS A 112 1.18 -7.84 7.58
C HIS A 112 0.86 -8.92 6.54
N ASN A 113 1.43 -8.87 5.33
CA ASN A 113 1.24 -9.90 4.31
C ASN A 113 1.73 -11.27 4.78
N SER A 114 2.82 -11.32 5.57
CA SER A 114 3.30 -12.58 6.14
C SER A 114 2.22 -13.29 6.97
N SER A 115 1.38 -12.53 7.68
CA SER A 115 0.27 -13.07 8.48
C SER A 115 -1.00 -13.40 7.67
N LEU A 116 -1.25 -12.67 6.59
CA LEU A 116 -2.49 -12.72 5.82
C LEU A 116 -2.48 -13.69 4.64
N THR A 117 -1.31 -14.11 4.16
CA THR A 117 -1.22 -15.03 3.02
C THR A 117 -1.56 -16.45 3.50
N PRO A 118 -2.63 -17.10 2.99
CA PRO A 118 -2.75 -18.54 3.11
C PRO A 118 -1.53 -19.11 2.36
N LEU A 119 -0.75 -19.97 3.01
CA LEU A 119 0.15 -20.84 2.25
C LEU A 119 -0.76 -21.59 1.27
N GLU A 120 -0.63 -21.30 -0.02
CA GLU A 120 -1.22 -22.17 -1.03
C GLU A 120 -0.80 -23.59 -0.66
N ALA A 121 -1.80 -24.46 -0.52
CA ALA A 121 -1.60 -25.86 -0.27
C ALA A 121 -0.60 -26.39 -1.32
N SER A 122 0.56 -26.85 -0.85
CA SER A 122 1.46 -27.68 -1.66
C SER A 122 0.78 -28.99 -2.04
#